data_AF-X1FVZ6-F1
#
_entry.id   AF-X1FVZ6-F1
#
_cell.length_a   1.000
_cell.length_b   1.000
_cell.length_c   1.000
_cell.angle_alpha   90.00
_cell.angle_beta   90.00
_cell.angle_gamma   90.00
#
_symmetry.space_group_name_H-M   'P 1'
#
loop_
_entity.id
_entity.type
_entity.pdbx_description
1 polymer ?
#
loop_
_entity_poly.entity_id
_entity_poly.type
_entity_poly.pdbx_seq_one_letter_code
_entity_poly.pdbx_strand_id
1 'polypeptide(L)'
;MLNIEIIAIPSQKIIEETDDLFDIIVESMQSKQIVFQENDVLIIASKVVSVTEGRVVNFATVSPSLLAKKLAEQMRTAAEFTQIILDECENNYIGVVPGALTTINKYGLLANAGADQSNVNKNKTIVLPANSKKSAHILHSKIFETTQKKVGIIIADSRTMPMRLGTVGTALATYGFKSVIDERGKSDLFGRSMHITSRAIADQLATAASSVGLTS
;
A
#
# COMPACT_ATOMS: atom_id res chain seq x y z
N MET A 1 4.83 28.43 -14.10
CA MET A 1 5.54 27.14 -14.05
C MET A 1 4.74 26.25 -13.10
N LEU A 2 4.40 25.02 -13.51
CA LEU A 2 3.73 24.07 -12.61
C LEU A 2 4.81 23.27 -11.90
N ASN A 3 4.89 23.39 -10.58
CA ASN A 3 5.85 22.67 -9.74
C ASN A 3 5.11 21.61 -8.92
N ILE A 4 5.78 20.49 -8.64
CA ILE A 4 5.30 19.46 -7.70
C ILE A 4 6.33 19.39 -6.58
N GLU A 5 5.87 19.40 -5.33
CA GLU A 5 6.68 19.21 -4.14
C GLU A 5 6.29 17.89 -3.48
N ILE A 6 7.28 17.08 -3.10
CA ILE A 6 7.07 15.81 -2.39
C ILE A 6 7.86 15.88 -1.08
N ILE A 7 7.15 15.89 0.04
CA ILE A 7 7.73 16.08 1.37
C ILE A 7 7.58 14.79 2.16
N ALA A 8 8.69 14.23 2.64
CA ALA A 8 8.67 13.07 3.53
C ALA A 8 8.23 13.46 4.94
N ILE A 9 7.28 12.70 5.50
CA ILE A 9 6.77 12.86 6.87
C ILE A 9 7.15 11.59 7.66
N PRO A 10 8.38 11.49 8.19
CA PRO A 10 8.81 10.32 8.95
C PRO A 10 8.09 10.27 10.30
N SER A 11 7.66 9.07 10.68
CA SER A 11 7.11 8.83 12.02
C SER A 11 8.14 9.16 13.10
N GLN A 12 7.68 9.76 14.20
CA GLN A 12 8.53 10.07 15.37
C GLN A 12 8.74 8.84 16.29
N LYS A 13 7.97 7.76 16.06
CA LYS A 13 8.04 6.53 16.84
C LYS A 13 7.89 5.28 15.96
N ILE A 14 8.27 4.14 16.52
CA ILE A 14 7.83 2.83 15.99
C ILE A 14 6.33 2.76 16.18
N ILE A 15 5.62 2.42 15.10
CA ILE A 15 4.16 2.36 15.09
C ILE A 15 3.73 0.99 15.63
N GLU A 16 2.79 1.01 16.57
CA GLU A 16 2.26 -0.16 17.25
C GLU A 16 0.76 -0.33 17.00
N GLU A 17 0.23 -1.53 17.29
CA GLU A 17 -1.18 -1.88 17.05
C GLU A 17 -2.16 -1.05 17.91
N THR A 18 -1.67 -0.38 18.96
CA THR A 18 -2.48 0.46 19.85
C THR A 18 -2.53 1.93 19.44
N ASP A 19 -1.76 2.31 18.42
CA ASP A 19 -1.67 3.70 17.98
C ASP A 19 -2.84 4.10 17.06
N ASP A 20 -3.30 5.36 17.17
CA ASP A 20 -4.20 5.94 16.17
C ASP A 20 -3.39 6.53 15.00
N LEU A 21 -3.74 6.10 13.79
CA LEU A 21 -3.07 6.51 12.56
C LEU A 21 -3.09 8.03 12.33
N PHE A 22 -4.23 8.69 12.62
CA PHE A 22 -4.37 10.12 12.40
C PHE A 22 -3.49 10.91 13.38
N ASP A 23 -3.46 10.49 14.64
CA ASP A 23 -2.63 11.14 15.67
C ASP A 23 -1.14 11.04 15.30
N ILE A 24 -0.67 9.87 14.84
CA ILE A 24 0.71 9.70 14.34
C ILE A 24 1.04 10.67 13.21
N ILE A 25 0.12 10.83 12.25
CA ILE A 25 0.31 11.72 11.10
C ILE A 25 0.40 13.17 11.58
N VAL A 26 -0.52 13.61 12.44
CA VAL A 26 -0.56 14.97 12.98
C VAL A 26 0.72 15.28 13.76
N GLU A 27 1.14 14.40 14.67
CA GLU A 27 2.39 14.55 15.44
C GLU A 27 3.61 14.65 14.52
N SER A 28 3.67 13.82 13.48
CA SER A 28 4.79 13.79 12.53
C SER A 28 4.81 15.04 11.62
N MET A 29 3.65 15.59 11.29
CA MET A 29 3.57 16.86 10.55
C MET A 29 3.95 18.06 11.43
N GLN A 30 3.51 18.07 12.69
CA GLN A 30 3.84 19.12 13.65
C GLN A 30 5.35 19.21 13.90
N SER A 31 6.04 18.07 14.04
CA SER A 31 7.51 18.04 14.24
C SER A 31 8.28 18.67 13.08
N LYS A 32 7.69 18.64 11.87
CA LYS A 32 8.24 19.24 10.64
C LYS A 32 7.67 20.61 10.30
N GLN A 33 6.75 21.14 11.12
CA GLN A 33 6.02 22.39 10.87
C GLN A 33 5.29 22.38 9.51
N ILE A 34 4.80 21.21 9.09
CA ILE A 34 4.02 21.02 7.87
C ILE A 34 2.54 21.17 8.23
N VAL A 35 1.79 21.89 7.39
CA VAL A 35 0.33 22.00 7.49
C VAL A 35 -0.29 21.57 6.17
N PHE A 36 -1.45 20.92 6.24
CA PHE A 36 -2.20 20.58 5.02
C PHE A 36 -2.66 21.85 4.30
N GLN A 37 -2.55 21.81 2.98
CA GLN A 37 -3.12 22.78 2.05
C GLN A 37 -4.24 22.13 1.22
N GLU A 38 -5.07 22.97 0.59
CA GLU A 38 -6.14 22.49 -0.27
C GLU A 38 -5.55 21.76 -1.49
N ASN A 39 -6.07 20.57 -1.80
CA ASN A 39 -5.61 19.68 -2.86
C ASN A 39 -4.24 19.01 -2.64
N ASP A 40 -3.67 19.09 -1.44
CA ASP A 40 -2.54 18.22 -1.09
C ASP A 40 -2.93 16.76 -1.21
N VAL A 41 -1.95 15.89 -1.46
CA VAL A 41 -2.16 14.43 -1.50
C VAL A 41 -1.27 13.78 -0.45
N LEU A 42 -1.91 13.19 0.57
CA LEU A 42 -1.24 12.40 1.59
C LEU A 42 -1.09 10.96 1.10
N ILE A 43 0.14 10.45 1.09
CA ILE A 43 0.48 9.10 0.63
C ILE A 43 1.04 8.32 1.82
N ILE A 44 0.45 7.18 2.13
CA ILE A 44 0.73 6.41 3.34
C ILE A 44 1.04 4.97 2.96
N ALA A 45 2.09 4.42 3.53
CA ALA A 45 2.41 3.00 3.34
C ALA A 45 1.32 2.11 3.96
N SER A 46 0.88 1.11 3.20
CA SER A 46 -0.09 0.08 3.60
C SER A 46 0.28 -0.56 4.95
N LYS A 47 1.57 -0.81 5.17
CA LYS A 47 2.12 -1.40 6.40
C LYS A 47 1.71 -0.61 7.64
N VAL A 48 1.79 0.72 7.59
CA VAL A 48 1.44 1.58 8.72
C VAL A 48 -0.05 1.43 9.04
N VAL A 49 -0.89 1.47 8.00
CA VAL A 49 -2.34 1.27 8.12
C VAL A 49 -2.64 -0.11 8.70
N SER A 50 -1.99 -1.15 8.17
CA SER A 50 -2.14 -2.54 8.62
C SER A 50 -1.82 -2.70 10.10
N VAL A 51 -0.71 -2.12 10.58
CA VAL A 51 -0.33 -2.21 12.00
C VAL A 51 -1.40 -1.55 12.88
N THR A 52 -1.81 -0.32 12.58
CA THR A 52 -2.83 0.40 13.35
C THR A 52 -4.23 -0.24 13.26
N GLU A 53 -4.47 -1.11 12.27
CA GLU A 53 -5.70 -1.89 12.12
C GLU A 53 -5.60 -3.30 12.74
N GLY A 54 -4.51 -3.63 13.44
CA GLY A 54 -4.30 -4.95 14.04
C GLY A 54 -4.12 -6.07 13.01
N ARG A 55 -3.66 -5.75 11.80
CA ARG A 55 -3.41 -6.71 10.70
C ARG A 55 -2.03 -7.35 10.83
N VAL A 56 -1.65 -7.70 12.06
CA VAL A 56 -0.39 -8.36 12.41
C VAL A 56 -0.72 -9.77 12.90
N VAL A 57 -0.25 -10.78 12.20
CA VAL A 57 -0.57 -12.19 12.48
C VAL A 57 0.63 -12.88 13.10
N ASN A 58 0.42 -13.59 14.22
CA ASN A 58 1.43 -14.39 14.90
C ASN A 58 1.42 -15.82 14.35
N PHE A 59 2.59 -16.36 13.97
CA PHE A 59 2.68 -17.73 13.46
C PHE A 59 2.20 -18.77 14.47
N ALA A 60 2.35 -18.51 15.77
CA ALA A 60 1.88 -19.42 16.81
C ALA A 60 0.35 -19.62 16.82
N THR A 61 -0.42 -18.73 16.20
CA THR A 61 -1.89 -18.85 16.12
C THR A 61 -2.36 -19.51 14.82
N VAL A 62 -1.44 -19.91 13.95
CA VAL A 62 -1.75 -20.43 12.61
C VAL A 62 -1.53 -21.95 12.58
N SER A 63 -2.50 -22.67 12.02
CA SER A 63 -2.42 -24.13 11.83
C SER A 63 -2.26 -24.43 10.33
N PRO A 64 -1.05 -24.76 9.84
CA PRO A 64 -0.82 -24.96 8.41
C PRO A 64 -1.51 -26.20 7.85
N SER A 65 -2.24 -26.02 6.76
CA SER A 65 -2.82 -27.10 5.95
C SER A 65 -1.74 -27.94 5.25
N LEU A 66 -2.12 -29.12 4.73
CA LEU A 66 -1.23 -29.94 3.90
C LEU A 66 -0.76 -29.19 2.64
N LEU A 67 -1.64 -28.38 2.04
CA LEU A 67 -1.29 -27.53 0.91
C LEU A 67 -0.24 -26.49 1.29
N ALA A 68 -0.44 -25.80 2.42
CA ALA A 68 0.51 -24.82 2.92
C ALA A 68 1.89 -25.44 3.17
N LYS A 69 1.96 -26.61 3.81
CA LYS A 69 3.22 -27.33 4.04
C LYS A 69 3.95 -27.67 2.74
N LYS A 70 3.23 -28.23 1.76
CA LYS A 70 3.79 -28.57 0.44
C LYS A 70 4.33 -27.34 -0.31
N LEU A 71 3.59 -26.23 -0.28
CA LEU A 71 4.02 -24.99 -0.93
C LEU A 71 5.18 -24.33 -0.19
N ALA A 72 5.18 -24.38 1.15
CA ALA A 72 6.25 -23.85 1.98
C ALA A 72 7.60 -24.52 1.70
N GLU A 73 7.62 -25.82 1.42
CA GLU A 73 8.83 -26.53 0.98
C GLU A 73 9.37 -25.97 -0.34
N GLN A 74 8.50 -25.68 -1.30
CA GLN A 74 8.89 -25.10 -2.60
C GLN A 74 9.35 -23.63 -2.46
N MET A 75 8.66 -22.88 -1.61
CA MET A 75 9.02 -21.50 -1.27
C MET A 75 10.26 -21.41 -0.39
N ARG A 76 10.64 -22.49 0.32
CA ARG A 76 11.68 -22.45 1.37
C ARG A 76 11.34 -21.44 2.48
N THR A 77 10.07 -21.39 2.87
CA THR A 77 9.54 -20.51 3.93
C THR A 77 8.88 -21.32 5.03
N ALA A 78 8.45 -20.68 6.12
CA ALA A 78 7.66 -21.31 7.16
C ALA A 78 6.25 -21.68 6.63
N ALA A 79 5.72 -22.82 7.08
CA ALA A 79 4.41 -23.30 6.65
C ALA A 79 3.26 -22.40 7.14
N GLU A 80 3.44 -21.77 8.30
CA GLU A 80 2.54 -20.78 8.89
C GLU A 80 2.45 -19.55 8.00
N PHE A 81 3.59 -19.05 7.50
CA PHE A 81 3.60 -17.93 6.57
C PHE A 81 2.87 -18.26 5.27
N THR A 82 3.14 -19.44 4.70
CA THR A 82 2.44 -19.90 3.50
C THR A 82 0.94 -20.08 3.73
N GLN A 83 0.52 -20.55 4.90
CA GLN A 83 -0.90 -20.64 5.25
C GLN A 83 -1.56 -19.25 5.29
N ILE A 84 -0.91 -18.26 5.92
CA ILE A 84 -1.42 -16.88 5.95
C ILE A 84 -1.58 -16.32 4.54
N ILE A 85 -0.61 -16.56 3.65
CA ILE A 85 -0.71 -16.13 2.25
C ILE A 85 -1.93 -16.75 1.57
N LEU A 86 -2.15 -18.06 1.76
CA LEU A 86 -3.29 -18.78 1.17
C LEU A 86 -4.62 -18.26 1.70
N ASP A 87 -4.70 -17.91 2.99
CA ASP A 87 -5.90 -17.34 3.59
C ASP A 87 -6.19 -15.95 3.00
N GLU A 88 -5.17 -15.10 2.87
CA GLU A 88 -5.30 -13.72 2.35
C GLU A 88 -5.56 -13.64 0.83
N CYS A 89 -5.29 -14.72 0.08
CA CYS A 89 -5.65 -14.83 -1.33
C CYS A 89 -6.78 -15.82 -1.62
N GLU A 90 -7.43 -16.38 -0.59
CA GLU A 90 -8.50 -17.38 -0.76
C GLU A 90 -8.07 -18.57 -1.66
N ASN A 91 -6.82 -19.02 -1.49
CA ASN A 91 -6.15 -20.03 -2.31
C ASN A 91 -5.96 -19.66 -3.80
N ASN A 92 -6.17 -18.41 -4.19
CA ASN A 92 -5.97 -17.94 -5.56
C ASN A 92 -4.50 -17.57 -5.80
N TYR A 93 -3.73 -18.53 -6.32
CA TYR A 93 -2.33 -18.37 -6.69
C TYR A 93 -2.05 -18.99 -8.06
N ILE A 94 -1.07 -18.44 -8.77
CA ILE A 94 -0.73 -18.84 -10.15
C ILE A 94 0.65 -19.49 -10.26
N GLY A 95 1.53 -19.30 -9.29
CA GLY A 95 2.89 -19.82 -9.35
C GLY A 95 3.63 -19.69 -8.03
N VAL A 96 4.66 -20.51 -7.89
CA VAL A 96 5.49 -20.60 -6.68
C VAL A 96 6.95 -20.61 -7.07
N VAL A 97 7.75 -19.84 -6.35
CA VAL A 97 9.20 -19.74 -6.49
C VAL A 97 9.82 -19.69 -5.08
N PRO A 98 11.14 -19.94 -4.94
CA PRO A 98 11.80 -19.70 -3.67
C PRO A 98 11.54 -18.27 -3.16
N GLY A 99 10.99 -18.17 -1.95
CA GLY A 99 10.65 -16.94 -1.24
C GLY A 99 9.27 -16.35 -1.55
N ALA A 100 8.54 -16.83 -2.58
CA ALA A 100 7.29 -16.19 -2.97
C ALA A 100 6.23 -17.10 -3.61
N LEU A 101 4.97 -16.79 -3.32
CA LEU A 101 3.80 -17.19 -4.11
C LEU A 101 3.33 -16.01 -4.94
N THR A 102 3.08 -16.23 -6.23
CA THR A 102 2.37 -15.26 -7.06
C THR A 102 0.88 -15.48 -6.88
N THR A 103 0.20 -14.51 -6.28
CA THR A 103 -1.18 -14.59 -5.80
C THR A 103 -2.08 -13.55 -6.48
N ILE A 104 -3.39 -13.79 -6.45
CA ILE A 104 -4.39 -12.82 -6.89
C ILE A 104 -5.37 -12.62 -5.72
N ASN A 105 -5.57 -11.37 -5.30
CA ASN A 105 -6.63 -11.01 -4.36
C ASN A 105 -7.35 -9.74 -4.82
N LYS A 106 -8.19 -9.13 -3.98
CA LYS A 106 -8.95 -7.90 -4.31
C LYS A 106 -8.07 -6.71 -4.73
N TYR A 107 -6.78 -6.73 -4.38
CA TYR A 107 -5.81 -5.70 -4.75
C TYR A 107 -5.07 -6.02 -6.08
N GLY A 108 -5.37 -7.17 -6.70
CA GLY A 108 -4.81 -7.61 -7.97
C GLY A 108 -3.73 -8.68 -7.81
N LEU A 109 -2.80 -8.71 -8.77
CA LEU A 109 -1.67 -9.64 -8.78
C LEU A 109 -0.58 -9.16 -7.81
N LEU A 110 -0.17 -10.01 -6.88
CA LEU A 110 0.75 -9.70 -5.79
C LEU A 110 1.69 -10.86 -5.48
N ALA A 111 2.88 -10.57 -4.99
CA ALA A 111 3.68 -11.56 -4.27
C ALA A 111 3.10 -11.75 -2.86
N ASN A 112 2.99 -13.00 -2.40
CA ASN A 112 2.62 -13.37 -1.03
C ASN A 112 1.31 -12.72 -0.52
N ALA A 113 0.33 -12.47 -1.39
CA ALA A 113 -0.90 -11.74 -1.07
C ALA A 113 -0.69 -10.32 -0.47
N GLY A 114 0.53 -9.77 -0.59
CA GLY A 114 0.95 -8.53 0.08
C GLY A 114 1.36 -8.73 1.55
N ALA A 115 1.52 -9.98 2.01
CA ALA A 115 2.05 -10.28 3.32
C ALA A 115 3.54 -9.93 3.40
N ASP A 116 3.93 -9.24 4.46
CA ASP A 116 5.27 -8.71 4.67
C ASP A 116 5.84 -9.21 6.02
N GLN A 117 7.07 -9.70 5.99
CA GLN A 117 7.84 -10.16 7.16
C GLN A 117 8.95 -9.17 7.55
N SER A 118 9.12 -8.09 6.79
CA SER A 118 10.12 -7.06 7.07
C SER A 118 9.65 -6.10 8.15
N ASN A 119 10.60 -5.68 8.99
CA ASN A 119 10.38 -4.72 10.09
C ASN A 119 9.31 -5.16 11.10
N VAL A 120 9.14 -6.47 11.28
CA VAL A 120 8.28 -7.08 12.30
C VAL A 120 9.05 -8.20 13.01
N ASN A 121 8.62 -8.58 14.21
CA ASN A 121 9.21 -9.71 14.94
C ASN A 121 9.21 -10.98 14.07
N LYS A 122 10.28 -11.79 14.12
CA LYS A 122 10.48 -13.00 13.32
C LYS A 122 9.32 -14.01 13.34
N ASN A 123 8.50 -13.99 14.40
CA ASN A 123 7.35 -14.89 14.55
C ASN A 123 6.01 -14.27 14.11
N LYS A 124 6.05 -13.12 13.43
CA LYS A 124 4.88 -12.39 12.98
C LYS A 124 5.01 -12.01 11.51
N THR A 125 3.88 -11.71 10.88
CA THR A 125 3.81 -11.07 9.56
C THR A 125 2.71 -10.02 9.56
N ILE A 126 2.84 -9.03 8.69
CA ILE A 126 1.84 -7.99 8.47
C ILE A 126 1.12 -8.31 7.17
N VAL A 127 -0.21 -8.36 7.20
CA VAL A 127 -1.04 -8.56 6.01
C VAL A 127 -1.70 -7.25 5.61
N LEU A 128 -2.16 -7.15 4.36
CA LEU A 128 -2.75 -5.91 3.85
C LEU A 128 -3.98 -5.46 4.67
N PRO A 129 -4.31 -4.15 4.68
CA PRO A 129 -5.46 -3.64 5.39
C PRO A 129 -6.75 -4.37 4.99
N ALA A 130 -7.68 -4.57 5.94
CA ALA A 130 -8.92 -5.28 5.64
C ALA A 130 -9.77 -4.50 4.63
N ASN A 131 -9.74 -3.16 4.67
CA ASN A 131 -10.40 -2.31 3.68
C ASN A 131 -9.71 -0.96 3.53
N SER A 132 -8.67 -0.90 2.69
CA SER A 132 -7.91 0.33 2.43
C SER A 132 -8.78 1.51 1.94
N LYS A 133 -9.88 1.24 1.22
CA LYS A 133 -10.80 2.32 0.79
C LYS A 133 -11.50 2.97 1.99
N LYS A 134 -11.91 2.15 2.97
CA LYS A 134 -12.52 2.63 4.21
C LYS A 134 -11.51 3.45 5.03
N SER A 135 -10.28 2.96 5.18
CA SER A 135 -9.23 3.67 5.92
C SER A 135 -8.90 5.02 5.26
N ALA A 136 -8.79 5.05 3.93
CA ALA A 136 -8.56 6.30 3.18
C ALA A 136 -9.70 7.30 3.34
N HIS A 137 -10.96 6.83 3.33
CA HIS A 137 -12.13 7.67 3.58
C HIS A 137 -12.14 8.25 5.00
N ILE A 138 -11.95 7.41 6.02
CA ILE A 138 -11.92 7.83 7.43
C ILE A 138 -10.85 8.89 7.64
N LEU A 139 -9.65 8.68 7.09
CA LEU A 139 -8.55 9.59 7.26
C LEU A 139 -8.79 10.94 6.57
N HIS A 140 -9.34 10.93 5.34
CA HIS A 140 -9.76 12.15 4.67
C HIS A 140 -10.77 12.92 5.54
N SER A 141 -11.78 12.25 6.09
CA SER A 141 -12.81 12.89 6.92
C SER A 141 -12.21 13.52 8.19
N LYS A 142 -11.35 12.78 8.92
CA LYS A 142 -10.64 13.31 10.10
C LYS A 142 -9.78 14.54 9.77
N ILE A 143 -9.05 14.51 8.65
CA ILE A 143 -8.24 15.65 8.20
C ILE A 143 -9.13 16.84 7.86
N PHE A 144 -10.22 16.62 7.13
CA PHE A 144 -11.15 17.69 6.77
C PHE A 144 -11.82 18.29 8.01
N GLU A 145 -12.29 17.48 8.96
CA GLU A 145 -12.88 17.96 10.21
C GLU A 145 -11.91 18.84 11.01
N THR A 146 -10.64 18.41 11.09
CA THR A 146 -9.61 19.09 11.90
C THR A 146 -9.06 20.34 11.22
N THR A 147 -8.89 20.33 9.89
CA THR A 147 -8.14 21.37 9.15
C THR A 147 -8.99 22.19 8.19
N GLN A 148 -10.21 21.74 7.90
CA GLN A 148 -11.09 22.28 6.86
C GLN A 148 -10.45 22.28 5.46
N LYS A 149 -9.46 21.40 5.21
CA LYS A 149 -8.80 21.22 3.91
C LYS A 149 -9.24 19.93 3.24
N LYS A 150 -9.55 19.99 1.95
CA LYS A 150 -9.84 18.79 1.15
C LYS A 150 -8.53 18.29 0.56
N VAL A 151 -8.07 17.15 1.06
CA VAL A 151 -6.82 16.51 0.64
C VAL A 151 -7.11 15.18 -0.05
N GLY A 152 -6.32 14.80 -1.03
CA GLY A 152 -6.31 13.43 -1.55
C GLY A 152 -5.62 12.48 -0.57
N ILE A 153 -6.10 11.24 -0.48
CA ILE A 153 -5.46 10.17 0.27
C ILE A 153 -5.09 9.05 -0.69
N ILE A 154 -3.87 8.54 -0.57
CA ILE A 154 -3.40 7.31 -1.23
C ILE A 154 -2.86 6.38 -0.15
N ILE A 155 -3.42 5.17 -0.06
CA ILE A 155 -2.77 4.07 0.65
C ILE A 155 -1.98 3.28 -0.36
N ALA A 156 -0.67 3.29 -0.22
CA ALA A 156 0.27 2.75 -1.19
C ALA A 156 0.98 1.51 -0.66
N ASP A 157 1.30 0.58 -1.55
CA ASP A 157 2.14 -0.57 -1.25
C ASP A 157 3.17 -0.80 -2.36
N SER A 158 4.26 -1.49 -2.01
CA SER A 158 5.31 -1.81 -2.96
C SER A 158 4.97 -3.07 -3.76
N ARG A 159 5.26 -3.08 -5.06
CA ARG A 159 5.06 -4.25 -5.92
C ARG A 159 6.20 -4.43 -6.90
N THR A 160 6.43 -5.68 -7.29
CA THR A 160 7.27 -6.02 -8.42
C THR A 160 6.49 -5.82 -9.73
N MET A 161 7.23 -5.51 -10.80
CA MET A 161 6.67 -5.40 -12.14
C MET A 161 7.19 -6.54 -13.01
N PRO A 162 6.35 -7.20 -13.82
CA PRO A 162 6.80 -8.23 -14.74
C PRO A 162 7.98 -7.72 -15.60
N MET A 163 8.99 -8.58 -15.75
CA MET A 163 10.17 -8.30 -16.57
C MET A 163 11.05 -7.12 -16.09
N ARG A 164 10.91 -6.66 -14.84
CA ARG A 164 11.74 -5.59 -14.25
C ARG A 164 12.29 -6.01 -12.89
N LEU A 165 13.55 -5.68 -12.64
CA LEU A 165 14.16 -5.80 -11.31
C LEU A 165 13.73 -4.62 -10.43
N GLY A 166 13.58 -4.89 -9.12
CA GLY A 166 13.17 -3.89 -8.12
C GLY A 166 11.66 -3.76 -7.95
N THR A 167 11.26 -2.84 -7.07
CA THR A 167 9.86 -2.58 -6.70
C THR A 167 9.46 -1.14 -7.04
N VAL A 168 8.16 -0.93 -7.28
CA VAL A 168 7.55 0.40 -7.44
C VAL A 168 6.38 0.56 -6.48
N GLY A 169 6.00 1.80 -6.20
CA GLY A 169 4.82 2.12 -5.38
C GLY A 169 3.53 2.05 -6.18
N THR A 170 2.51 1.42 -5.63
CA THR A 170 1.18 1.27 -6.25
C THR A 170 0.09 1.64 -5.26
N ALA A 171 -0.99 2.25 -5.72
CA ALA A 171 -2.12 2.63 -4.88
C ALA A 171 -3.03 1.42 -4.63
N LEU A 172 -3.14 0.99 -3.37
CA LEU A 172 -4.15 0.02 -2.94
C LEU A 172 -5.54 0.66 -2.85
N ALA A 173 -5.60 1.92 -2.43
CA ALA A 173 -6.83 2.69 -2.37
C ALA A 173 -6.54 4.18 -2.49
N THR A 174 -7.54 4.92 -2.97
CA THR A 174 -7.51 6.37 -3.04
C THR A 174 -8.83 6.97 -2.56
N TYR A 175 -8.78 8.18 -2.05
CA TYR A 175 -9.97 8.97 -1.71
C TYR A 175 -9.71 10.47 -1.90
N GLY A 176 -10.74 11.26 -2.19
CA GLY A 176 -10.64 12.73 -2.23
C GLY A 176 -10.17 13.36 -3.56
N PHE A 177 -9.77 12.58 -4.57
CA PHE A 177 -9.34 13.11 -5.87
C PHE A 177 -9.54 12.12 -7.02
N LYS A 178 -9.41 12.60 -8.27
CA LYS A 178 -9.47 11.77 -9.48
C LYS A 178 -8.15 11.01 -9.67
N SER A 179 -8.14 9.74 -9.25
CA SER A 179 -6.95 8.86 -9.29
C SER A 179 -6.57 8.36 -10.67
N VAL A 180 -7.53 8.32 -11.62
CA VAL A 180 -7.31 7.94 -13.01
C VAL A 180 -7.85 9.04 -13.93
N ILE A 181 -6.99 9.55 -14.80
CA ILE A 181 -7.40 10.51 -15.84
C ILE A 181 -7.66 9.73 -17.13
N ASP A 182 -8.93 9.68 -17.51
CA ASP A 182 -9.34 9.18 -18.82
C ASP A 182 -8.95 10.19 -19.90
N GLU A 183 -8.07 9.76 -20.82
CA GLU A 183 -7.62 10.55 -21.95
C GLU A 183 -8.32 10.11 -23.25
N ARG A 184 -9.16 9.08 -23.20
CA ARG A 184 -9.86 8.56 -24.39
C ARG A 184 -10.78 9.63 -24.97
N GLY A 185 -10.80 9.72 -26.29
CA GLY A 185 -11.54 10.73 -27.04
C GLY A 185 -10.84 12.09 -27.15
N LYS A 186 -9.77 12.35 -26.40
CA LYS A 186 -8.97 13.57 -26.61
C LYS A 186 -8.02 13.39 -27.79
N SER A 187 -7.75 14.49 -28.48
CA SER A 187 -6.79 14.52 -29.59
C SER A 187 -5.35 14.50 -29.09
N ASP A 188 -4.50 13.74 -29.77
CA ASP A 188 -3.05 13.85 -29.64
C ASP A 188 -2.51 15.13 -30.32
N LEU A 189 -1.18 15.31 -30.30
CA LEU A 189 -0.52 16.46 -30.90
C LEU A 189 -0.74 16.61 -32.41
N PHE A 190 -1.24 15.58 -33.08
CA PHE A 190 -1.51 15.54 -34.52
C PHE A 190 -3.00 15.40 -34.84
N GLY A 191 -3.88 15.64 -33.85
CA GLY A 191 -5.33 15.59 -34.04
C GLY A 191 -5.94 14.19 -34.04
N ARG A 192 -5.18 13.13 -33.78
CA ARG A 192 -5.70 11.76 -33.74
C ARG A 192 -6.36 11.49 -32.39
N SER A 193 -7.53 10.87 -32.39
CA SER A 193 -8.23 10.51 -31.15
C SER A 193 -7.51 9.41 -30.40
N MET A 194 -7.32 9.58 -29.09
CA MET A 194 -6.81 8.53 -28.22
C MET A 194 -7.90 7.51 -27.89
N HIS A 195 -7.61 6.21 -28.04
CA HIS A 195 -8.63 5.16 -27.90
C HIS A 195 -8.55 4.35 -26.60
N ILE A 196 -7.35 4.17 -26.04
CA ILE A 196 -7.12 3.28 -24.88
C ILE A 196 -6.49 4.00 -23.67
N THR A 197 -6.07 5.25 -23.86
CA THR A 197 -5.19 5.92 -22.91
C THR A 197 -5.93 6.33 -21.64
N SER A 198 -5.51 5.79 -20.50
CA SER A 198 -5.85 6.32 -19.18
C SER A 198 -4.56 6.45 -18.37
N ARG A 199 -4.41 7.56 -17.63
CA ARG A 199 -3.24 7.80 -16.78
C ARG A 199 -3.60 7.48 -15.33
N ALA A 200 -2.90 6.51 -14.75
CA ALA A 200 -3.00 6.13 -13.34
C ALA A 200 -2.22 7.12 -12.47
N ILE A 201 -2.77 8.30 -12.24
CA ILE A 201 -2.13 9.37 -11.47
C ILE A 201 -1.77 8.91 -10.06
N ALA A 202 -2.65 8.14 -9.42
CA ALA A 202 -2.38 7.64 -8.08
C ALA A 202 -1.16 6.71 -8.00
N ASP A 203 -0.98 5.80 -8.97
CA ASP A 203 0.20 4.93 -9.02
C ASP A 203 1.47 5.70 -9.34
N GLN A 204 1.39 6.72 -10.21
CA GLN A 204 2.52 7.60 -10.50
C GLN A 204 2.97 8.35 -9.25
N LEU A 205 2.04 8.90 -8.48
CA LEU A 205 2.32 9.58 -7.22
C LEU A 205 2.84 8.62 -6.15
N ALA A 206 2.24 7.43 -6.03
CA ALA A 206 2.71 6.39 -5.09
C ALA A 206 4.15 5.95 -5.41
N THR A 207 4.48 5.76 -6.69
CA THR A 207 5.85 5.46 -7.13
C THR A 207 6.80 6.61 -6.82
N ALA A 208 6.41 7.86 -7.11
CA ALA A 208 7.25 9.02 -6.83
C ALA A 208 7.54 9.16 -5.32
N ALA A 209 6.52 9.04 -4.47
CA ALA A 209 6.69 9.09 -3.01
C ALA A 209 7.58 7.95 -2.48
N SER A 210 7.51 6.76 -3.08
CA SER A 210 8.35 5.61 -2.70
C SER A 210 9.85 5.87 -2.92
N SER A 211 10.21 6.82 -3.79
CA SER A 211 11.62 7.23 -3.99
C SER A 211 12.16 8.16 -2.90
N VAL A 212 11.27 8.86 -2.18
CA VAL A 212 11.63 9.85 -1.14
C VAL A 212 11.55 9.25 0.26
N GLY A 213 10.71 8.22 0.46
CA GLY A 213 10.55 7.52 1.74
C GLY A 213 11.71 6.58 2.14
N LEU A 214 12.76 6.47 1.31
CA LEU A 214 13.96 5.68 1.57
C LEU A 214 14.99 6.50 2.37
N THR A 215 14.68 6.83 3.62
CA THR A 215 15.74 7.06 4.61
C THR A 215 15.72 5.87 5.56
N SER A 216 16.65 4.95 5.26
CA SER A 216 17.15 3.90 6.14
C SER A 216 17.41 4.39 7.56
#